data_AF-A0A926BKS0-F1
#
_entry.id   AF-A0A926BKS0-F1
#
_cell.length_a   1.000
_cell.length_b   1.000
_cell.length_c   1.000
_cell.angle_alpha   90.00
_cell.angle_beta   90.00
_cell.angle_gamma   90.00
#
_symmetry.space_group_name_H-M   'P 1'
#
loop_
_entity.id
_entity.type
_entity.pdbx_description
1 polymer ?
#
loop_
_entity_poly.entity_id
_entity_poly.type
_entity_poly.pdbx_seq_one_letter_code
_entity_poly.pdbx_strand_id
1 'polypeptide(L)'
;MNKTQVNLQDTFLNQVRKENIAVTIYLINSVQLRGHVRGFDAFTILLESPGRPTQLVYKSAVTSIVPMRPVHMRDAQGNPHSAQQVDAGGEGEQVTPMPEVERDGGD
;
A
#
# COMPACT_ATOMS: atom_id res chain seq x y z
N MET A 1 11.49 -2.17 29.73
CA MET A 1 11.44 -1.70 28.32
C MET A 1 9.98 -1.52 27.91
N ASN A 2 9.47 -0.29 27.88
CA ASN A 2 8.16 -0.03 27.28
C ASN A 2 8.33 -0.10 25.76
N LYS A 3 7.68 -1.08 25.12
CA LYS A 3 7.47 -1.07 23.68
C LYS A 3 6.80 0.26 23.35
N THR A 4 7.51 1.17 22.67
CA THR A 4 6.91 2.36 22.10
C THR A 4 5.84 1.90 21.12
N GLN A 5 4.60 1.87 21.58
CA GLN A 5 3.45 1.45 20.79
C GLN A 5 3.34 2.43 19.63
N VAL A 6 3.61 1.96 18.41
CA VAL A 6 3.48 2.77 17.21
C VAL A 6 2.04 3.24 17.11
N ASN A 7 1.81 4.56 17.11
CA ASN A 7 0.47 5.12 16.95
C ASN A 7 0.02 4.91 15.50
N LEU A 8 -0.74 3.84 15.26
CA LEU A 8 -1.21 3.44 13.94
C LEU A 8 -1.99 4.56 13.23
N GLN A 9 -2.78 5.33 13.97
CA GLN A 9 -3.58 6.42 13.43
C GLN A 9 -2.69 7.53 12.89
N ASP A 10 -1.75 8.01 13.70
CA ASP A 10 -0.85 9.10 13.32
C ASP A 10 0.07 8.67 12.19
N THR A 11 0.58 7.42 12.24
CA THR A 11 1.42 6.85 11.17
C THR A 11 0.65 6.80 9.85
N PHE A 12 -0.59 6.30 9.86
CA PHE A 12 -1.43 6.21 8.66
C PHE A 12 -1.75 7.59 8.08
N LEU A 13 -2.27 8.50 8.91
CA LEU A 13 -2.68 9.84 8.48
C LEU A 13 -1.47 10.67 8.02
N ASN A 14 -0.31 10.52 8.65
CA ASN A 14 0.91 11.16 8.18
C ASN A 14 1.37 10.61 6.84
N GLN A 15 1.29 9.29 6.62
CA GLN A 15 1.74 8.69 5.37
C GLN A 15 0.88 9.15 4.19
N VAL A 16 -0.45 9.11 4.32
CA VAL A 16 -1.35 9.58 3.25
C VAL A 16 -1.19 11.08 2.98
N ARG A 17 -0.95 11.89 4.02
CA ARG A 17 -0.66 13.33 3.88
C ARG A 17 0.66 13.57 3.15
N LYS A 18 1.75 12.95 3.62
CA LYS A 18 3.11 13.18 3.13
C LYS A 18 3.25 12.77 1.66
N GLU A 19 2.65 11.64 1.29
CA GLU A 19 2.70 11.15 -0.08
C GLU A 19 1.56 11.67 -0.98
N ASN A 20 0.76 12.62 -0.47
CA ASN A 20 -0.36 13.23 -1.16
C ASN A 20 -1.30 12.19 -1.80
N ILE A 21 -1.67 11.18 -1.01
CA ILE A 21 -2.55 10.09 -1.44
C ILE A 21 -4.00 10.55 -1.33
N ALA A 22 -4.74 10.47 -2.43
CA ALA A 22 -6.19 10.67 -2.41
C ALA A 22 -6.84 9.61 -1.51
N VAL A 23 -7.78 10.03 -0.67
CA VAL A 23 -8.53 9.18 0.24
C VAL A 23 -10.04 9.34 0.01
N THR A 24 -10.77 8.27 0.29
CA THR A 24 -12.22 8.31 0.49
C THR A 24 -12.49 8.15 1.98
N ILE A 25 -13.18 9.13 2.58
CA ILE A 25 -13.61 9.10 3.97
C ILE A 25 -15.10 8.75 3.99
N TYR A 26 -15.46 7.66 4.64
CA TYR A 26 -16.85 7.28 4.87
C TYR A 26 -17.31 7.83 6.21
N LEU A 27 -18.47 8.46 6.22
CA LEU A 27 -19.09 9.01 7.41
C LEU A 27 -20.13 8.05 8.00
N ILE A 28 -20.50 8.28 9.26
CA ILE A 28 -21.52 7.50 9.98
C ILE A 28 -22.89 7.52 9.29
N ASN A 29 -23.21 8.60 8.58
CA ASN A 29 -24.44 8.76 7.81
C ASN A 29 -24.33 8.21 6.38
N SER A 30 -23.32 7.39 6.10
CA SER A 30 -23.05 6.78 4.80
C SER A 30 -22.71 7.77 3.67
N VAL A 31 -22.49 9.05 3.98
CA VAL A 31 -21.92 10.01 3.02
C VAL A 31 -20.43 9.72 2.85
N GLN A 32 -19.93 9.86 1.62
CA GLN A 32 -18.50 9.77 1.32
C GLN A 32 -17.91 11.15 0.99
N LEU A 33 -16.74 11.44 1.54
CA LEU A 33 -15.92 12.59 1.17
C LEU A 33 -14.68 12.08 0.43
N ARG A 34 -14.26 12.78 -0.61
CA ARG A 34 -13.07 12.42 -1.40
C ARG A 34 -12.13 13.60 -1.49
N GLY A 35 -10.84 13.36 -1.30
CA GLY A 35 -9.84 14.43 -1.34
C GLY A 35 -8.49 13.97 -0.83
N HIS A 36 -7.65 14.94 -0.47
CA HIS A 36 -6.32 14.73 0.06
C HIS A 36 -6.26 15.24 1.50
N VAL A 37 -5.63 14.49 2.39
CA VAL A 37 -5.41 14.92 3.77
C VAL A 37 -4.32 15.99 3.77
N ARG A 38 -4.66 17.21 4.21
CA ARG A 38 -3.71 18.33 4.33
C ARG A 38 -3.12 18.46 5.72
N GLY A 39 -3.88 18.05 6.73
CA GLY A 39 -3.49 18.09 8.14
C GLY A 39 -4.47 17.30 8.99
N PHE A 40 -4.09 17.03 10.23
CA PHE A 40 -4.95 16.42 11.23
C PHE A 40 -4.42 16.78 12.61
N ASP A 41 -5.31 16.72 13.60
CA ASP A 41 -4.96 16.83 15.01
C ASP A 41 -5.57 15.65 15.78
N ALA A 42 -5.73 15.76 17.10
CA ALA A 42 -6.34 14.72 17.93
C ALA A 42 -7.77 14.36 17.50
N PHE A 43 -8.58 15.31 17.03
CA PHE A 43 -10.03 15.16 16.81
C PHE A 43 -10.50 15.44 15.39
N THR A 44 -9.65 16.06 14.56
CA THR A 44 -10.05 16.56 13.23
C THR A 44 -9.08 16.13 12.14
N ILE A 45 -9.59 16.13 10.90
CA ILE A 45 -8.86 15.89 9.66
C ILE A 45 -9.22 17.02 8.70
N LEU A 46 -8.21 17.68 8.13
CA LEU A 46 -8.37 18.70 7.11
C LEU A 46 -8.31 18.04 5.73
N LEU A 47 -9.42 18.06 5.00
CA LEU A 47 -9.58 17.43 3.69
C LEU A 47 -9.69 18.50 2.60
N GLU A 48 -8.87 18.35 1.56
CA GLU A 48 -8.88 19.25 0.39
C GLU A 48 -9.30 18.49 -0.87
N SER A 49 -10.16 19.10 -1.67
CA SER A 49 -10.60 18.55 -2.97
C SER A 49 -10.48 19.63 -4.04
N PRO A 50 -10.07 19.29 -5.27
CA PRO A 50 -9.96 20.26 -6.37
C PRO A 50 -11.28 21.02 -6.59
N GLY A 51 -11.19 22.35 -6.70
CA GLY A 51 -12.34 23.22 -6.97
C GLY A 51 -13.38 23.28 -5.84
N ARG A 52 -13.06 22.79 -4.64
CA ARG A 52 -13.94 22.88 -3.46
C ARG A 52 -13.23 23.57 -2.31
N PRO A 53 -13.96 24.25 -1.42
CA PRO A 53 -13.41 24.75 -0.17
C PRO A 53 -12.84 23.60 0.67
N THR A 54 -11.78 23.90 1.42
CA THR A 54 -11.21 23.00 2.41
C THR A 54 -12.26 22.63 3.46
N GLN A 55 -12.35 21.35 3.79
CA GLN A 55 -13.31 20.81 4.75
C GLN A 55 -12.58 20.38 6.03
N LEU A 56 -13.10 20.80 7.18
CA LEU A 56 -12.69 20.27 8.47
C LEU A 56 -13.63 19.12 8.86
N VAL A 57 -13.08 17.91 8.96
CA VAL A 57 -13.84 16.69 9.24
C VAL A 57 -13.56 16.24 10.67
N TYR A 58 -14.59 16.10 11.50
CA TYR A 58 -14.46 15.54 12.85
C TYR A 58 -14.35 14.02 12.80
N LYS A 59 -13.38 13.45 13.51
CA LYS A 59 -13.14 12.00 13.57
C LYS A 59 -14.32 11.22 14.14
N SER A 60 -15.12 11.81 15.04
CA SER A 60 -16.32 11.19 15.60
C SER A 60 -17.40 10.89 14.55
N ALA A 61 -17.36 11.58 13.41
CA ALA A 61 -18.28 11.36 12.30
C ALA A 61 -17.74 10.37 11.25
N VAL A 62 -16.49 9.92 11.36
CA VAL A 62 -15.81 9.05 10.39
C VAL A 62 -15.96 7.59 10.80
N THR A 63 -16.36 6.74 9.85
CA THR A 63 -16.39 5.28 10.02
C THR A 63 -15.13 4.62 9.48
N SER A 64 -14.64 5.05 8.32
CA SER A 64 -13.41 4.52 7.72
C SER A 64 -12.74 5.51 6.77
N ILE A 65 -11.44 5.33 6.55
CA ILE A 65 -10.62 6.10 5.61
C ILE A 65 -9.92 5.11 4.69
N VAL A 66 -10.22 5.18 3.40
CA VAL A 66 -9.69 4.27 2.39
C VAL A 66 -8.77 5.04 1.44
N PRO A 67 -7.48 4.68 1.34
CA PRO A 67 -6.57 5.32 0.41
C PRO A 67 -6.79 4.78 -1.01
N MET A 68 -6.64 5.63 -2.02
CA MET A 68 -6.79 5.26 -3.45
C MET A 68 -5.67 4.34 -3.95
N ARG A 69 -4.56 4.26 -3.22
CA ARG A 69 -3.46 3.32 -3.47
C ARG A 69 -2.92 2.76 -2.17
N PRO A 70 -2.28 1.57 -2.19
CA PRO A 70 -1.69 0.98 -0.99
C PRO A 70 -0.75 1.95 -0.25
N VAL A 71 -0.84 1.94 1.07
CA VAL A 71 -0.02 2.73 1.99
C VAL A 71 1.00 1.80 2.62
N HIS A 72 2.28 2.01 2.33
CA HIS A 72 3.36 1.25 2.97
C HIS A 72 3.64 1.85 4.35
N MET A 73 3.05 1.25 5.37
CA MET A 73 3.27 1.61 6.76
C MET A 73 4.65 1.07 7.16
N ARG A 74 5.65 1.95 7.21
CA ARG A 74 6.96 1.57 7.76
C ARG A 74 6.80 1.35 9.25
N ASP A 75 6.76 0.10 9.67
CA ASP A 75 6.93 -0.23 11.07
C ASP A 75 8.25 0.37 11.55
N ALA A 76 8.26 0.98 12.73
CA ALA A 76 9.47 1.53 13.35
C ALA A 76 10.55 0.46 13.61
N GLN A 77 10.26 -0.82 13.36
CA GLN A 77 11.25 -1.85 13.12
C GLN A 77 11.39 -2.10 11.62
N GLY A 78 12.47 -1.58 11.02
CA GLY A 78 12.81 -1.86 9.62
C GLY A 78 12.95 -3.36 9.39
N ASN A 79 11.93 -3.97 8.79
CA ASN A 79 12.00 -5.32 8.25
C ASN A 79 11.71 -5.27 6.74
N PRO A 80 12.73 -5.30 5.86
CA PRO A 80 12.57 -5.12 4.42
C PRO A 80 12.30 -6.46 3.71
N HIS A 81 11.22 -7.17 4.06
CA HIS A 81 10.87 -8.41 3.38
C HIS A 81 9.39 -8.46 2.97
N SER A 82 9.11 -8.01 1.75
CA SER A 82 8.41 -8.79 0.70
C SER A 82 8.00 -7.89 -0.47
N ALA A 83 8.98 -7.45 -1.26
CA ALA A 83 8.74 -7.06 -2.64
C ALA A 83 9.66 -7.89 -3.52
N GLN A 84 9.39 -9.21 -3.56
CA GLN A 84 10.02 -10.09 -4.54
C GLN A 84 9.08 -10.15 -5.74
N GLN A 85 9.32 -9.19 -6.63
CA GLN A 85 8.78 -9.11 -7.97
C GLN A 85 9.52 -10.16 -8.82
N VAL A 86 8.83 -11.23 -9.21
CA VAL A 86 9.27 -12.13 -10.29
C VAL A 86 8.62 -11.64 -11.58
N ASP A 87 9.38 -10.84 -12.33
CA ASP A 87 9.03 -10.40 -13.69
C ASP A 87 9.56 -11.42 -14.71
N ALA A 88 8.76 -11.62 -15.75
CA ALA A 88 8.95 -12.61 -16.80
C ALA A 88 10.02 -12.18 -17.81
N GLY A 89 10.82 -13.13 -18.29
CA GLY A 89 11.69 -12.96 -19.47
C GLY A 89 11.78 -14.29 -20.22
N GLY A 90 11.26 -14.32 -21.45
CA GLY A 90 11.21 -15.50 -22.30
C GLY A 90 12.37 -15.62 -23.30
N GLU A 91 12.16 -16.58 -24.20
CA GLU A 91 12.80 -16.82 -25.50
C GLU A 91 14.14 -17.60 -25.51
N GLY A 92 14.11 -18.76 -26.19
CA GLY A 92 15.29 -19.57 -26.47
C GLY A 92 14.99 -21.00 -26.94
N GLU A 93 14.17 -21.17 -27.97
CA GLU A 93 14.01 -22.45 -28.67
C GLU A 93 15.28 -22.75 -29.48
N GLN A 94 16.06 -23.76 -29.08
CA GLN A 94 17.13 -24.35 -29.90
C GLN A 94 16.97 -25.87 -29.91
N VAL A 95 16.52 -26.36 -31.06
CA VAL A 95 16.53 -27.77 -31.43
C VAL A 95 17.95 -28.11 -31.88
N THR A 96 18.59 -29.07 -31.23
CA THR A 96 19.77 -29.76 -31.79
C THR A 96 19.70 -31.26 -31.50
N PRO A 97 20.17 -32.09 -32.44
CA PRO A 97 19.70 -33.46 -32.62
C PRO A 97 20.35 -34.48 -31.67
N MET A 98 19.65 -35.62 -31.53
CA MET A 98 20.08 -36.82 -30.80
C MET A 98 21.40 -37.39 -31.34
N PRO A 99 22.33 -37.85 -30.48
CA PRO A 99 23.32 -38.85 -30.86
C PRO A 99 22.80 -40.28 -30.61
N GLU A 100 22.94 -41.13 -31.63
CA GLU A 100 22.64 -42.57 -31.60
C GLU A 100 23.66 -43.38 -30.76
N VAL A 101 23.10 -44.27 -29.93
CA VAL A 101 23.49 -45.67 -29.63
C VAL A 101 24.97 -46.01 -29.48
N GLU A 102 25.34 -46.48 -28.27
CA GLU A 102 26.17 -47.68 -28.13
C GLU A 102 25.51 -48.65 -27.14
N ARG A 103 25.27 -49.87 -27.64
CA ARG A 103 24.81 -51.02 -26.87
C ARG A 103 26.02 -51.54 -26.10
N ASP A 104 25.88 -51.79 -24.81
CA ASP A 104 26.78 -52.70 -24.13
C ASP A 104 25.95 -53.82 -23.49
N GLY A 105 26.35 -55.04 -23.78
CA GLY A 105 25.70 -56.27 -23.34
C GLY A 105 26.71 -57.18 -22.66
N GLY A 106 26.20 -58.05 -21.78
CA GLY A 106 26.94 -59.08 -21.03
C GLY A 106 26.96 -58.72 -19.54
N ASP A 107 26.53 -59.57 -18.62
CA ASP A 107 26.29 -61.02 -18.57
C ASP A 107 25.14 -61.29 -17.57
#